data_AF-A0A8T7M1H0-F1
#
_entry.id   AF-A0A8T7M1H0-F1
#
_cell.length_a   1.000
_cell.length_b   1.000
_cell.length_c   1.000
_cell.angle_alpha   90.00
_cell.angle_beta   90.00
_cell.angle_gamma   90.00
#
_symmetry.space_group_name_H-M   'P 1'
#
loop_
_entity.id
_entity.type
_entity.pdbx_description
1 polymer ?
#
loop_
_entity_poly.entity_id
_entity_poly.type
_entity_poly.pdbx_seq_one_letter_code
_entity_poly.pdbx_strand_id
1 'polypeptide(L)'
;MQSIKLHSHTGADGMLKLEVPMGLANTDFEIVLIVQPVTKAESSPEDLGWPTGFFEQTYGILADDPIEQVAQLEYEEREEIL
;
A
#
# COMPACT_ATOMS: atom_id res chain seq x y z
N MET A 1 -8.77 -31.24 7.56
CA MET A 1 -7.86 -30.13 7.20
C MET A 1 -8.57 -28.82 7.47
N GLN A 2 -8.14 -28.06 8.48
CA GLN A 2 -8.63 -26.70 8.73
C GLN A 2 -7.60 -25.73 8.17
N SER A 3 -8.02 -24.75 7.38
CA SER A 3 -7.13 -23.70 6.87
C SER A 3 -7.36 -22.42 7.66
N ILE A 4 -6.29 -21.89 8.24
CA ILE A 4 -6.29 -20.65 9.02
C ILE A 4 -5.50 -19.62 8.20
N LYS A 5 -6.16 -18.54 7.75
CA LYS A 5 -5.49 -17.41 7.10
C LYS A 5 -5.01 -16.43 8.16
N LEU A 6 -3.70 -16.21 8.25
CA LEU A 6 -3.07 -15.19 9.09
C LEU A 6 -2.33 -14.19 8.19
N HIS A 7 -2.53 -12.89 8.44
CA HIS A 7 -1.73 -11.83 7.83
C HIS A 7 -0.77 -11.30 8.90
N SER A 8 0.53 -11.43 8.68
CA SER A 8 1.56 -11.06 9.65
C SER A 8 2.75 -10.42 8.95
N HIS A 9 3.46 -9.56 9.65
CA HIS A 9 4.64 -8.85 9.16
C HIS A 9 5.87 -9.28 9.96
N THR A 10 7.02 -9.28 9.30
CA THR A 10 8.29 -9.61 9.94
C THR A 10 8.70 -8.51 10.92
N GLY A 11 9.15 -8.88 12.12
CA GLY A 11 9.70 -7.92 13.07
C GLY A 11 11.00 -7.28 12.59
N ALA A 12 11.44 -6.22 13.27
CA ALA A 12 12.74 -5.60 13.02
C ALA A 12 13.94 -6.55 13.26
N ASP A 13 13.70 -7.68 13.93
CA ASP A 13 14.63 -8.78 14.17
C ASP A 13 14.67 -9.80 13.01
N GLY A 14 13.88 -9.62 11.96
CA GLY A 14 13.80 -10.55 10.84
C GLY A 14 12.94 -11.79 11.11
N MET A 15 12.19 -11.85 12.22
CA MET A 15 11.36 -13.01 12.57
C MET A 15 9.88 -12.78 12.29
N LEU A 16 9.22 -13.78 11.69
CA LEU A 16 7.76 -13.84 11.53
C LEU A 16 7.14 -14.61 12.70
N LYS A 17 6.36 -13.93 13.55
CA LYS A 17 5.67 -14.56 14.69
C LYS A 17 4.24 -14.93 14.28
N LEU A 18 3.87 -16.20 14.47
CA LEU A 18 2.54 -16.73 14.21
C LEU A 18 1.98 -17.31 15.50
N GLU A 19 0.90 -16.73 16.01
CA GLU A 19 0.15 -17.27 17.15
C GLU A 19 -1.12 -17.93 16.62
N VAL A 20 -1.22 -19.25 16.81
CA VAL A 20 -2.36 -20.02 16.30
C VAL A 20 -3.15 -20.58 17.48
N PRO A 21 -4.34 -20.05 17.80
CA PRO A 21 -5.13 -20.52 18.93
C PRO A 21 -5.73 -21.90 18.60
N MET A 22 -5.26 -22.95 19.27
CA MET A 22 -5.73 -24.33 19.04
C MET A 22 -6.96 -24.72 19.87
N GLY A 23 -7.28 -23.96 20.93
CA GLY A 23 -8.41 -24.26 21.82
C GLY A 23 -8.34 -25.62 22.55
N LEU A 24 -7.26 -26.36 22.37
CA LEU A 24 -7.01 -27.70 22.89
C LEU A 24 -5.70 -27.69 23.67
N ALA A 25 -5.73 -28.20 24.90
CA ALA A 25 -4.53 -28.37 25.73
C ALA A 25 -4.00 -29.81 25.59
N ASN A 26 -2.67 -29.98 25.70
CA ASN A 26 -2.01 -31.30 25.69
C ASN A 26 -2.35 -32.17 24.47
N THR A 27 -2.44 -31.56 23.29
CA THR A 27 -2.70 -32.26 22.03
C THR A 27 -1.53 -32.05 21.09
N ASP A 28 -1.04 -33.14 20.50
CA ASP A 28 0.03 -33.08 19.50
C ASP A 28 -0.54 -32.72 18.13
N PHE A 29 0.15 -31.83 17.42
CA PHE A 29 -0.22 -31.39 16.08
C PHE A 29 0.95 -31.55 15.13
N GLU A 30 0.68 -32.10 13.95
CA GLU A 30 1.60 -32.08 12.82
C GLU A 30 1.29 -30.85 11.96
N ILE A 31 2.29 -29.97 11.77
CA ILE A 31 2.12 -28.70 11.08
C ILE A 31 3.07 -28.64 9.89
N VAL A 32 2.52 -28.35 8.71
CA VAL A 32 3.29 -28.03 7.50
C VAL A 32 3.12 -26.55 7.21
N LEU A 33 4.21 -25.79 7.32
CA LEU A 33 4.24 -24.36 7.02
C LEU A 33 4.80 -24.15 5.62
N ILE A 34 4.01 -23.51 4.75
CA ILE A 34 4.44 -23.09 3.42
C ILE A 34 4.54 -21.57 3.43
N VAL A 35 5.76 -21.05 3.40
CA VAL A 35 6.03 -19.60 3.37
C VAL A 35 6.37 -19.21 1.94
N GLN A 36 5.61 -18.27 1.38
CA GLN A 36 5.91 -17.66 0.09
C GLN A 36 6.07 -16.16 0.30
N PRO A 37 7.12 -15.53 -0.24
CA PRO A 37 7.22 -14.09 -0.21
C PRO A 37 6.04 -13.51 -1.00
N VAL A 38 5.27 -12.63 -0.36
CA VAL A 38 4.31 -11.80 -1.08
C VAL A 38 5.16 -10.72 -1.73
N THR A 39 5.58 -10.94 -2.98
CA THR A 39 5.98 -9.80 -3.81
C THR A 39 4.78 -8.90 -3.85
N LYS A 40 4.92 -7.67 -3.33
CA LYS A 40 3.90 -6.63 -3.48
C LYS A 40 3.60 -6.62 -4.96
N ALA A 41 2.44 -7.14 -5.36
CA ALA A 41 1.96 -6.91 -6.71
C ALA A 41 1.96 -5.39 -6.80
N GLU A 42 2.76 -4.83 -7.71
CA GLU A 42 2.68 -3.40 -7.96
C GLU A 42 1.22 -3.15 -8.28
N SER A 43 0.54 -2.44 -7.38
CA SER A 43 -0.85 -2.10 -7.56
C SER A 43 -0.94 -1.43 -8.91
N SER A 44 -1.76 -2.00 -9.79
CA SER A 44 -2.04 -1.36 -11.06
C SER A 44 -2.63 0.03 -10.77
N PRO A 45 -2.47 1.00 -11.68
CA PRO A 45 -3.16 2.29 -11.57
C PRO A 45 -4.65 2.15 -11.23
N GLU A 46 -5.31 1.13 -11.78
CA GLU A 46 -6.71 0.80 -11.52
C GLU A 46 -6.95 0.34 -10.07
N ASP A 47 -6.03 -0.44 -9.49
CA ASP A 47 -6.07 -0.83 -8.07
C ASP A 47 -5.93 0.39 -7.13
N LEU A 48 -5.30 1.47 -7.63
CA LEU A 48 -5.13 2.73 -6.93
C LEU A 48 -6.28 3.72 -7.19
N GLY A 49 -7.32 3.30 -7.92
CA GLY A 49 -8.53 4.09 -8.19
C GLY A 49 -8.44 4.99 -9.43
N TRP A 50 -7.38 4.87 -10.24
CA TRP A 50 -7.30 5.59 -11.50
C TRP A 50 -8.22 4.96 -12.56
N PRO A 51 -8.84 5.76 -13.43
CA PRO A 51 -9.53 5.25 -14.60
C PRO A 51 -8.58 4.45 -15.51
N THR A 52 -9.11 3.44 -16.18
CA THR A 52 -8.33 2.63 -17.13
C THR A 52 -7.69 3.50 -18.20
N GLY A 53 -6.37 3.35 -18.36
CA GLY A 53 -5.61 4.08 -19.39
C GLY A 53 -5.42 5.57 -19.09
N PHE A 54 -5.68 6.03 -17.86
CA PHE A 54 -5.58 7.44 -17.50
C PHE A 54 -4.20 8.03 -17.83
N PHE A 55 -3.13 7.34 -17.46
CA PHE A 55 -1.76 7.84 -17.68
C PHE A 55 -1.41 7.85 -19.17
N GLU A 56 -1.77 6.83 -19.93
CA GLU A 56 -1.54 6.74 -21.37
C GLU A 56 -2.26 7.85 -22.15
N GLN A 57 -3.43 8.27 -21.66
CA GLN A 57 -4.24 9.31 -22.32
C GLN A 57 -3.88 10.73 -21.87
N THR A 58 -3.34 10.92 -20.66
CA THR A 58 -3.13 12.26 -20.08
C THR A 58 -1.66 12.67 -20.03
N TYR A 59 -0.74 11.70 -20.03
CA TYR A 59 0.68 11.99 -20.00
C TYR A 59 1.08 12.77 -21.26
N GLY A 60 1.59 13.98 -21.06
CA GLY A 60 2.02 14.86 -22.15
C GLY A 60 0.91 15.59 -22.89
N ILE A 61 -0.33 15.59 -22.39
CA ILE A 61 -1.45 16.33 -23.04
C ILE A 61 -1.22 17.84 -23.15
N LEU A 62 -0.30 18.38 -22.34
CA LEU A 62 0.12 19.78 -22.34
C LEU A 62 1.53 19.98 -22.93
N ALA A 63 2.06 18.99 -23.66
CA ALA A 63 3.40 19.11 -24.25
C ALA A 63 3.46 20.19 -25.35
N ASP A 64 2.37 20.36 -26.10
CA ASP A 64 2.27 21.34 -27.20
C ASP A 64 1.85 22.74 -26.71
N ASP A 65 1.23 22.83 -25.53
CA ASP A 65 0.80 24.08 -24.89
C ASP A 65 1.12 24.02 -23.38
N PRO A 66 2.41 24.17 -23.01
CA PRO A 66 2.83 24.06 -21.63
C PRO A 66 2.27 25.21 -20.78
N ILE A 67 1.85 24.90 -19.56
CA ILE A 67 1.36 25.91 -18.63
C ILE A 67 2.51 26.88 -18.31
N GLU A 68 2.33 28.14 -18.69
CA GLU A 68 3.26 29.20 -18.32
C GLU A 68 3.16 29.50 -16.83
N GLN A 69 4.29 29.44 -16.13
CA GLN A 69 4.37 29.93 -14.77
C GLN A 69 4.35 31.46 -14.77
N VAL A 70 3.23 32.06 -14.36
CA VAL A 70 3.15 33.50 -14.14
C VAL A 70 3.99 33.92 -12.92
N ALA A 71 4.35 35.21 -12.86
CA ALA A 71 5.01 35.76 -11.69
C ALA A 71 4.16 35.50 -10.44
N GLN A 72 4.79 34.98 -9.39
CA GLN A 72 4.15 34.77 -8.10
C GLN A 72 3.70 36.12 -7.54
N LEU A 73 2.42 36.21 -7.13
CA LEU A 73 1.87 37.39 -6.49
C LEU A 73 2.43 37.58 -5.08
N GLU A 74 2.28 38.77 -4.53
CA GLU A 74 2.56 39.01 -3.12
C GLU A 74 1.66 38.14 -2.24
N TYR A 75 2.17 37.75 -1.07
CA TYR A 75 1.41 36.98 -0.11
C TYR A 75 0.19 37.76 0.40
N GLU A 76 -0.89 37.06 0.65
CA GLU A 76 -2.04 37.63 1.35
C GLU A 76 -1.65 38.03 2.78
N GLU A 77 -1.98 39.26 3.17
CA GLU A 77 -1.93 39.66 4.57
C GLU A 77 -3.08 38.98 5.32
N ARG A 78 -2.75 38.17 6.33
CA ARG A 78 -3.73 37.48 7.19
C ARG A 78 -3.79 38.17 8.55
N GLU A 79 -4.98 38.25 9.13
CA GLU A 79 -5.13 38.73 10.50
C GLU A 79 -4.36 37.83 11.48
N GLU A 80 -3.79 38.45 12.53
CA GLU A 80 -3.17 37.70 13.61
C GLU A 80 -4.21 36.84 14.32
N ILE A 81 -3.83 35.61 14.63
CA ILE A 81 -4.67 34.70 15.40
C ILE A 81 -4.58 35.17 16.87
N LEU A 82 -5.69 35.73 17.38
CA LEU A 82 -5.85 36.10 18.79
C LEU A 82 -5.87 34.90 19.74
#